data_AF-A0A1G2QJ73-F1
#
_entry.id   AF-A0A1G2QJ73-F1
#
_cell.length_a   1.000
_cell.length_b   1.000
_cell.length_c   1.000
_cell.angle_alpha   90.00
_cell.angle_beta   90.00
_cell.angle_gamma   90.00
#
_symmetry.space_group_name_H-M   'P 1'
#
loop_
_entity.id
_entity.type
_entity.pdbx_description
1 polymer ?
#
loop_
_entity_poly.entity_id
_entity_poly.type
_entity_poly.pdbx_seq_one_letter_code
_entity_poly.pdbx_strand_id
1 'polypeptide(L)'
;MKKSRKRGFAPLAVIIIIVALAAAVGVLVYQENVGINPVQEITPVSTNTISQTQEGSISSFAIVPSTKEGQSWTMYKKGAKAILKAKNITSAELWYTPTGTEIKSTFGGTMSKVGVDTWELELPANLLTTSFWAEATNLTGKKIKSVNIGNVGYGEAKPSPLGTAGRGDEGGVTCGERTIMVETVEDKRMSDEPAYLDSVWVDGKYDRSYSNGYIGDIVFSSDCKQYAYEVYTNDKWFIVLNGKQLKSYEFVNHPEFSLNGIHFAYIALIGQYPSWKALVVVDGVEGKSYEGGIKTDTNHGARLFSPDSKHVIYSAGEGKKWFVVIDGKEGKKYDNPIEILTFSADSKKVTYKATLGSKIEMVTENLD
;
A
#
# COMPACT_ATOMS: atom_id res chain seq x y z
N MET A 1 38.14 -59.74 20.42
CA MET A 1 36.98 -59.13 21.11
C MET A 1 36.24 -58.24 20.12
N LYS A 2 34.90 -58.37 20.06
CA LYS A 2 33.82 -57.40 19.66
C LYS A 2 34.18 -56.21 18.73
N LYS A 3 33.42 -55.78 17.71
CA LYS A 3 32.11 -56.12 17.10
C LYS A 3 31.97 -55.32 15.77
N SER A 4 31.44 -55.97 14.73
CA SER A 4 30.70 -55.53 13.50
C SER A 4 31.07 -54.20 12.77
N ARG A 5 31.59 -54.14 11.52
CA ARG A 5 31.08 -54.56 10.17
C ARG A 5 29.65 -54.08 9.87
N LYS A 6 29.34 -53.29 8.82
CA LYS A 6 29.42 -53.54 7.35
C LYS A 6 29.26 -52.19 6.59
N ARG A 7 30.06 -51.87 5.55
CA ARG A 7 29.90 -52.10 4.07
C ARG A 7 28.58 -51.51 3.50
N GLY A 8 28.51 -50.82 2.36
CA GLY A 8 29.41 -50.53 1.24
C GLY A 8 28.59 -50.09 0.00
N PHE A 9 29.29 -49.77 -1.08
CA PHE A 9 28.85 -49.59 -2.48
C PHE A 9 28.23 -48.26 -2.97
N ALA A 10 28.82 -47.79 -4.08
CA ALA A 10 28.42 -46.66 -4.93
C ALA A 10 27.61 -47.18 -6.16
N PRO A 11 27.41 -46.40 -7.25
CA PRO A 11 26.12 -45.84 -7.68
C PRO A 11 25.56 -46.47 -8.98
N LEU A 12 24.23 -46.48 -9.20
CA LEU A 12 23.56 -46.31 -10.52
C LEU A 12 22.02 -46.41 -10.42
N ALA A 13 21.38 -45.79 -11.40
CA ALA A 13 19.95 -45.67 -11.70
C ALA A 13 19.12 -46.96 -11.71
N VAL A 14 17.85 -46.87 -11.26
CA VAL A 14 16.76 -47.83 -11.57
C VAL A 14 15.39 -47.11 -11.48
N ILE A 15 14.73 -46.96 -12.65
CA ILE A 15 13.25 -46.99 -12.92
C ILE A 15 12.45 -45.73 -12.49
N ILE A 16 11.83 -44.88 -13.33
CA ILE A 16 11.20 -44.94 -14.67
C ILE A 16 10.40 -46.22 -14.95
N ILE A 17 9.08 -46.07 -14.77
CA ILE A 17 7.97 -46.77 -15.44
C ILE A 17 7.85 -48.26 -15.16
N ILE A 18 6.76 -48.65 -14.48
CA ILE A 18 5.85 -49.72 -14.91
C ILE A 18 4.44 -49.31 -14.42
N VAL A 19 3.61 -48.72 -15.30
CA VAL A 19 2.50 -49.37 -16.04
C VAL A 19 1.19 -49.22 -15.25
N ALA A 20 0.24 -48.42 -15.73
CA ALA A 20 -0.65 -48.80 -16.82
C ALA A 20 -1.43 -50.10 -16.54
N LEU A 21 -2.29 -50.03 -15.53
CA LEU A 21 -3.57 -50.74 -15.47
C LEU A 21 -4.59 -49.61 -15.25
N ALA A 22 -5.27 -49.09 -16.26
CA ALA A 22 -6.19 -49.86 -17.09
C ALA A 22 -5.85 -49.77 -18.59
N ALA A 23 -5.34 -50.88 -19.10
CA ALA A 23 -5.59 -51.27 -20.47
C ALA A 23 -7.08 -51.64 -20.66
N ALA A 24 -7.50 -51.62 -21.92
CA ALA A 24 -8.60 -52.38 -22.47
C ALA A 24 -10.03 -51.83 -22.28
N VAL A 25 -10.38 -50.82 -23.08
CA VAL A 25 -11.45 -50.92 -24.10
C VAL A 25 -11.09 -49.89 -25.18
N GLY A 26 -10.91 -50.16 -26.46
CA GLY A 26 -10.98 -51.36 -27.26
C GLY A 26 -10.43 -50.94 -28.63
N VAL A 27 -9.47 -51.71 -29.13
CA VAL A 27 -9.10 -51.74 -30.54
C VAL A 27 -10.33 -52.23 -31.32
N LEU A 28 -10.73 -51.53 -32.38
CA LEU A 28 -11.26 -52.08 -33.65
C LEU A 28 -12.03 -51.00 -34.43
N VAL A 29 -11.45 -50.54 -35.53
CA VAL A 29 -11.93 -50.74 -36.91
C VAL A 29 -11.38 -49.62 -37.79
N TYR A 30 -10.41 -50.05 -38.58
CA TYR A 30 -9.99 -49.47 -39.85
C TYR A 30 -11.03 -49.87 -40.90
N GLN A 31 -11.56 -48.93 -41.69
CA GLN A 31 -11.68 -48.99 -43.15
C GLN A 31 -12.67 -47.94 -43.71
N GLU A 32 -12.19 -47.22 -44.75
CA GLU A 32 -12.86 -46.92 -46.03
C GLU A 32 -14.22 -46.14 -45.99
N ASN A 33 -14.53 -45.15 -46.83
CA ASN A 33 -14.11 -44.87 -48.20
C ASN A 33 -14.67 -43.50 -48.65
N VAL A 34 -13.96 -42.87 -49.59
CA VAL A 34 -14.49 -42.14 -50.77
C VAL A 34 -15.22 -40.80 -50.56
N GLY A 35 -14.65 -39.75 -51.17
CA GLY A 35 -15.27 -38.44 -51.32
C GLY A 35 -16.28 -38.35 -52.47
N ILE A 36 -17.22 -37.42 -52.34
CA ILE A 36 -17.99 -36.81 -53.43
C ILE A 36 -18.17 -35.32 -53.10
N ASN A 37 -18.08 -34.49 -54.14
CA ASN A 37 -18.13 -33.02 -54.17
C ASN A 37 -19.58 -32.45 -54.07
N PRO A 38 -19.78 -31.11 -54.02
CA PRO A 38 -20.77 -30.42 -53.18
C PRO A 38 -22.11 -30.13 -53.87
N VAL A 39 -23.16 -29.86 -53.07
CA VAL A 39 -24.37 -29.17 -53.54
C VAL A 39 -24.92 -28.24 -52.44
N GLN A 40 -25.13 -26.97 -52.80
CA GLN A 40 -25.89 -25.96 -52.07
C GLN A 40 -27.40 -26.31 -52.07
N GLU A 41 -28.10 -26.11 -50.95
CA GLU A 41 -29.32 -25.29 -50.90
C GLU A 41 -29.83 -25.16 -49.45
N ILE A 42 -30.40 -24.00 -49.16
CA ILE A 42 -30.76 -23.49 -47.85
C ILE A 42 -32.29 -23.61 -47.71
N THR A 43 -32.82 -24.12 -46.59
CA THR A 43 -34.13 -23.75 -45.97
C THR A 43 -34.40 -24.63 -44.71
N PRO A 44 -35.32 -24.25 -43.79
CA PRO A 44 -35.09 -23.30 -42.71
C PRO A 44 -35.22 -23.93 -41.30
N VAL A 45 -34.64 -23.24 -40.31
CA VAL A 45 -34.91 -23.28 -38.85
C VAL A 45 -35.40 -24.63 -38.28
N SER A 46 -34.46 -25.42 -37.79
CA SER A 46 -34.67 -26.22 -36.59
C SER A 46 -33.90 -25.58 -35.45
N THR A 47 -34.58 -25.40 -34.31
CA THR A 47 -34.02 -24.92 -33.05
C THR A 47 -32.92 -25.87 -32.60
N ASN A 48 -31.67 -25.55 -32.96
CA ASN A 48 -30.53 -26.19 -32.33
C ASN A 48 -30.42 -25.65 -30.91
N THR A 49 -31.02 -26.42 -29.99
CA THR A 49 -30.56 -26.62 -28.63
C THR A 49 -29.04 -26.46 -28.61
N ILE A 50 -28.56 -25.33 -28.08
CA ILE A 50 -27.14 -25.08 -27.90
C ILE A 50 -26.63 -26.26 -27.07
N SER A 51 -25.74 -27.04 -27.67
CA SER A 51 -25.02 -28.12 -27.02
C SER A 51 -24.36 -27.58 -25.76
N GLN A 52 -24.94 -27.96 -24.62
CA GLN A 52 -24.39 -27.77 -23.29
C GLN A 52 -23.06 -28.51 -23.20
N THR A 53 -21.94 -27.90 -23.60
CA THR A 53 -20.59 -28.42 -23.28
C THR A 53 -19.44 -27.43 -23.39
N GLN A 54 -19.67 -26.16 -23.74
CA GLN A 54 -18.62 -25.18 -23.46
C GLN A 54 -18.80 -24.63 -22.04
N GLU A 55 -18.16 -25.30 -21.07
CA GLU A 55 -18.15 -24.84 -19.69
C GLU A 55 -17.60 -23.41 -19.65
N GLY A 56 -18.35 -22.51 -19.00
CA GLY A 56 -17.93 -21.13 -18.83
C GLY A 56 -16.60 -21.08 -18.09
N SER A 57 -15.66 -20.28 -18.60
CA SER A 57 -14.33 -20.17 -18.03
C SER A 57 -13.87 -18.72 -17.95
N ILE A 58 -13.18 -18.39 -16.86
CA ILE A 58 -12.53 -17.10 -16.64
C ILE A 58 -11.03 -17.34 -16.80
N SER A 59 -10.38 -16.63 -17.71
CA SER A 59 -8.94 -16.75 -17.96
C SER A 59 -8.12 -15.70 -17.21
N SER A 60 -8.69 -14.51 -16.96
CA SER A 60 -8.04 -13.49 -16.13
C SER A 60 -9.03 -12.45 -15.61
N PHE A 61 -8.67 -11.83 -14.50
CA PHE A 61 -9.35 -10.67 -13.92
C PHE A 61 -8.30 -9.71 -13.37
N ALA A 62 -8.36 -8.44 -13.77
CA ALA A 62 -7.37 -7.43 -13.39
C ALA A 62 -7.97 -6.02 -13.38
N ILE A 63 -7.26 -5.08 -12.75
CA ILE A 63 -7.54 -3.65 -12.83
C ILE A 63 -6.50 -2.99 -13.72
N VAL A 64 -6.94 -2.18 -14.69
CA VAL A 64 -6.04 -1.56 -15.67
C VAL A 64 -6.41 -0.09 -15.91
N PRO A 65 -5.46 0.86 -15.82
CA PRO A 65 -4.11 0.68 -15.28
C PRO A 65 -4.13 0.49 -13.75
N SER A 66 -3.16 -0.26 -13.22
CA SER A 66 -2.94 -0.39 -11.77
C SER A 66 -1.45 -0.60 -11.43
N THR A 67 -1.10 -0.37 -10.16
CA THR A 67 0.25 -0.60 -9.60
C THR A 67 0.15 -1.49 -8.35
N LYS A 68 1.23 -2.20 -8.02
CA LYS A 68 1.32 -3.01 -6.80
C LYS A 68 2.08 -2.24 -5.73
N GLU A 69 1.47 -2.04 -4.57
CA GLU A 69 2.12 -1.43 -3.41
C GLU A 69 2.38 -2.49 -2.33
N GLY A 70 3.66 -2.68 -2.01
CA GLY A 70 4.10 -3.77 -1.14
C GLY A 70 3.71 -5.15 -1.67
N GLN A 71 3.49 -6.12 -0.76
CA GLN A 71 3.07 -7.48 -1.13
C GLN A 71 1.54 -7.67 -1.23
N SER A 72 0.71 -6.63 -0.98
CA SER A 72 -0.72 -6.85 -0.71
C SER A 72 -1.70 -5.89 -1.37
N TRP A 73 -1.30 -4.71 -1.84
CA TRP A 73 -2.23 -3.71 -2.39
C TRP A 73 -2.15 -3.60 -3.92
N THR A 74 -3.33 -3.43 -4.54
CA THR A 74 -3.48 -3.07 -5.96
C THR A 74 -4.10 -1.68 -6.04
N MET A 75 -3.32 -0.70 -6.49
CA MET A 75 -3.73 0.71 -6.52
C MET A 75 -4.09 1.15 -7.94
N TYR A 76 -5.17 1.93 -8.07
CA TYR A 76 -5.67 2.40 -9.36
C TYR A 76 -6.12 3.86 -9.36
N LYS A 77 -6.04 4.49 -10.54
CA LYS A 77 -6.35 5.92 -10.77
C LYS A 77 -7.70 6.12 -11.46
N LYS A 78 -8.14 7.38 -11.54
CA LYS A 78 -9.38 7.76 -12.26
C LYS A 78 -9.34 7.22 -13.68
N GLY A 79 -10.45 6.62 -14.13
CA GLY A 79 -10.56 6.01 -15.45
C GLY A 79 -9.99 4.59 -15.55
N ALA A 80 -9.46 4.02 -14.46
CA ALA A 80 -9.11 2.60 -14.46
C ALA A 80 -10.38 1.73 -14.51
N LYS A 81 -10.21 0.55 -15.12
CA LYS A 81 -11.28 -0.39 -15.36
C LYS A 81 -10.96 -1.74 -14.74
N ALA A 82 -11.97 -2.39 -14.19
CA ALA A 82 -11.92 -3.83 -13.99
C ALA A 82 -12.10 -4.52 -15.35
N ILE A 83 -11.16 -5.37 -15.72
CA ILE A 83 -11.17 -6.13 -16.98
C ILE A 83 -11.25 -7.62 -16.65
N LEU A 84 -12.29 -8.27 -17.17
CA LEU A 84 -12.49 -9.71 -17.08
C LEU A 84 -12.33 -10.32 -18.47
N LYS A 85 -11.47 -11.33 -18.60
CA LYS A 85 -11.40 -12.19 -19.78
C LYS A 85 -12.12 -13.50 -19.50
N ALA A 86 -13.22 -13.76 -20.21
CA ALA A 86 -14.06 -14.92 -19.96
C ALA A 86 -14.82 -15.39 -21.22
N LYS A 87 -14.95 -16.70 -21.36
CA LYS A 87 -15.62 -17.39 -22.48
C LYS A 87 -16.90 -18.05 -22.01
N ASN A 88 -17.90 -18.10 -22.90
CA ASN A 88 -19.16 -18.82 -22.66
C ASN A 88 -19.90 -18.37 -21.39
N ILE A 89 -19.93 -17.05 -21.21
CA ILE A 89 -20.68 -16.38 -20.15
C ILE A 89 -21.75 -15.45 -20.72
N THR A 90 -22.85 -15.31 -20.00
CA THR A 90 -23.99 -14.46 -20.33
C THR A 90 -23.94 -13.12 -19.60
N SER A 91 -23.36 -13.08 -18.41
CA SER A 91 -23.17 -11.86 -17.63
C SER A 91 -21.91 -11.92 -16.78
N ALA A 92 -21.42 -10.75 -16.38
CA ALA A 92 -20.34 -10.59 -15.42
C ALA A 92 -20.64 -9.42 -14.49
N GLU A 93 -20.35 -9.61 -13.20
CA GLU A 93 -20.61 -8.67 -12.12
C GLU A 93 -19.35 -8.48 -11.29
N LEU A 94 -19.14 -7.28 -10.79
CA LEU A 94 -18.05 -6.96 -9.89
C LEU A 94 -18.52 -7.02 -8.43
N TRP A 95 -17.69 -7.60 -7.56
CA TRP A 95 -17.97 -7.76 -6.14
C TRP A 95 -16.75 -7.43 -5.28
N TYR A 96 -16.99 -6.88 -4.09
CA TYR A 96 -15.92 -6.50 -3.18
C TYR A 96 -16.34 -6.49 -1.71
N THR A 97 -15.37 -6.42 -0.80
CA THR A 97 -15.60 -6.27 0.65
C THR A 97 -15.02 -4.93 1.12
N PRO A 98 -15.82 -3.94 1.56
CA PRO A 98 -15.30 -2.64 1.97
C PRO A 98 -14.44 -2.74 3.24
N THR A 99 -13.28 -2.07 3.23
CA THR A 99 -12.37 -2.04 4.38
C THR A 99 -12.97 -1.30 5.57
N GLY A 100 -12.77 -1.80 6.80
CA GLY A 100 -13.21 -1.13 8.02
C GLY A 100 -14.73 -1.14 8.26
N THR A 101 -15.46 -2.02 7.57
CA THR A 101 -16.92 -2.18 7.74
C THR A 101 -17.26 -3.60 8.18
N GLU A 102 -18.42 -3.78 8.82
CA GLU A 102 -18.97 -5.11 9.14
C GLU A 102 -19.62 -5.79 7.91
N ILE A 103 -19.61 -5.14 6.73
CA ILE A 103 -20.25 -5.63 5.51
C ILE A 103 -19.38 -6.72 4.88
N LYS A 104 -19.95 -7.93 4.70
CA LYS A 104 -19.21 -9.09 4.17
C LYS A 104 -18.96 -9.02 2.66
N SER A 105 -19.90 -8.48 1.88
CA SER A 105 -19.76 -8.31 0.42
C SER A 105 -20.71 -7.24 -0.12
N THR A 106 -20.25 -6.49 -1.11
CA THR A 106 -20.96 -5.38 -1.74
C THR A 106 -20.93 -5.54 -3.26
N PHE A 107 -22.07 -5.27 -3.90
CA PHE A 107 -22.21 -5.27 -5.35
C PHE A 107 -21.50 -4.02 -5.92
N GLY A 108 -20.56 -4.23 -6.83
CA GLY A 108 -19.74 -3.18 -7.46
C GLY A 108 -20.18 -2.75 -8.84
N GLY A 109 -21.13 -3.47 -9.45
CA GLY A 109 -21.71 -3.10 -10.75
C GLY A 109 -21.68 -4.24 -11.77
N THR A 110 -22.47 -4.08 -12.82
CA THR A 110 -22.53 -5.02 -13.95
C THR A 110 -21.47 -4.65 -14.99
N MET A 111 -20.63 -5.61 -15.37
CA MET A 111 -19.62 -5.41 -16.40
C MET A 111 -20.24 -5.45 -17.79
N SER A 112 -19.75 -4.61 -18.70
CA SER A 112 -20.20 -4.52 -20.08
C SER A 112 -19.30 -5.32 -21.00
N LYS A 113 -19.87 -6.07 -21.95
CA LYS A 113 -19.10 -6.79 -22.97
C LYS A 113 -18.56 -5.82 -24.01
N VAL A 114 -17.25 -5.76 -24.15
CA VAL A 114 -16.55 -4.83 -25.06
C VAL A 114 -15.75 -5.55 -26.16
N GLY A 115 -15.61 -6.87 -26.06
CA GLY A 115 -14.93 -7.70 -27.05
C GLY A 115 -15.39 -9.16 -26.98
N VAL A 116 -14.86 -10.02 -27.85
CA VAL A 116 -15.28 -11.43 -27.99
C VAL A 116 -15.36 -12.13 -26.63
N ASP A 117 -14.29 -12.01 -25.84
CA ASP A 117 -14.15 -12.59 -24.50
C ASP A 117 -13.81 -11.55 -23.43
N THR A 118 -14.12 -10.27 -23.65
CA THR A 118 -13.67 -9.17 -22.78
C THR A 118 -14.85 -8.39 -22.23
N TRP A 119 -14.85 -8.23 -20.91
CA TRP A 119 -15.84 -7.49 -20.16
C TRP A 119 -15.15 -6.44 -19.31
N GLU A 120 -15.74 -5.25 -19.25
CA GLU A 120 -15.15 -4.10 -18.58
C GLU A 120 -16.17 -3.39 -17.68
N LEU A 121 -15.68 -2.82 -16.58
CA LEU A 121 -16.43 -1.88 -15.76
C LEU A 121 -15.48 -0.77 -15.30
N GLU A 122 -15.87 0.48 -15.52
CA GLU A 122 -15.14 1.63 -14.99
C GLU A 122 -15.30 1.69 -13.47
N LEU A 123 -14.19 1.90 -12.76
CA LEU A 123 -14.18 1.87 -11.31
C LEU A 123 -14.44 3.26 -10.71
N PRO A 124 -15.16 3.34 -9.58
CA PRO A 124 -15.43 4.60 -8.93
C PRO A 124 -14.16 5.20 -8.31
N ALA A 125 -14.16 6.53 -8.20
CA ALA A 125 -13.03 7.33 -7.75
C ALA A 125 -12.92 7.46 -6.22
N ASN A 126 -13.07 6.36 -5.48
CA ASN A 126 -13.02 6.32 -4.01
C ASN A 126 -13.11 4.90 -3.40
N LEU A 127 -12.84 3.84 -4.15
CA LEU A 127 -13.04 2.48 -3.65
C LEU A 127 -11.88 2.03 -2.75
N LEU A 128 -12.17 1.47 -1.58
CA LEU A 128 -11.18 0.86 -0.69
C LEU A 128 -11.70 -0.48 -0.16
N THR A 129 -11.01 -1.58 -0.48
CA THR A 129 -11.51 -2.94 -0.24
C THR A 129 -10.40 -3.88 0.23
N THR A 130 -10.80 -4.94 0.95
CA THR A 130 -9.91 -6.05 1.37
C THR A 130 -10.10 -7.31 0.53
N SER A 131 -11.03 -7.28 -0.42
CA SER A 131 -11.30 -8.34 -1.38
C SER A 131 -11.99 -7.75 -2.60
N PHE A 132 -11.65 -8.25 -3.77
CA PHE A 132 -12.13 -7.74 -5.04
C PHE A 132 -12.10 -8.85 -6.10
N TRP A 133 -13.27 -9.19 -6.67
CA TRP A 133 -13.39 -10.27 -7.65
C TRP A 133 -14.54 -10.01 -8.63
N ALA A 134 -14.54 -10.73 -9.73
CA ALA A 134 -15.67 -10.80 -10.64
C ALA A 134 -16.41 -12.14 -10.47
N GLU A 135 -17.72 -12.10 -10.61
CA GLU A 135 -18.57 -13.29 -10.71
C GLU A 135 -19.28 -13.26 -12.06
N ALA A 136 -19.12 -14.34 -12.83
CA ALA A 136 -19.75 -14.49 -14.14
C ALA A 136 -20.82 -15.59 -14.10
N THR A 137 -21.85 -15.43 -14.92
CA THR A 137 -22.89 -16.44 -15.13
C THR A 137 -22.60 -17.15 -16.45
N ASN A 138 -22.41 -18.46 -16.45
CA ASN A 138 -22.16 -19.22 -17.68
C ASN A 138 -23.46 -19.41 -18.51
N LEU A 139 -23.34 -20.01 -19.70
CA LEU A 139 -24.50 -20.30 -20.58
C LEU A 139 -25.58 -21.20 -19.94
N THR A 140 -25.25 -21.95 -18.87
CA THR A 140 -26.19 -22.82 -18.15
C THR A 140 -26.78 -22.16 -16.90
N GLY A 141 -26.47 -20.88 -16.63
CA GLY A 141 -26.92 -20.15 -15.44
C GLY A 141 -26.07 -20.39 -14.18
N LYS A 142 -24.99 -21.19 -14.24
CA LYS A 142 -24.09 -21.44 -13.11
C LYS A 142 -23.16 -20.24 -12.92
N LYS A 143 -23.02 -19.79 -11.67
CA LYS A 143 -22.06 -18.76 -11.27
C LYS A 143 -20.65 -19.32 -11.17
N ILE A 144 -19.68 -18.61 -11.74
CA ILE A 144 -18.25 -18.90 -11.66
C ILE A 144 -17.51 -17.65 -11.21
N LYS A 145 -16.52 -17.80 -10.32
CA LYS A 145 -15.79 -16.68 -9.70
C LYS A 145 -14.39 -16.57 -10.27
N SER A 146 -13.91 -15.33 -10.44
CA SER A 146 -12.50 -15.07 -10.72
C SER A 146 -11.63 -15.31 -9.49
N VAL A 147 -10.32 -15.21 -9.67
CA VAL A 147 -9.40 -15.01 -8.55
C VAL A 147 -9.80 -13.75 -7.78
N ASN A 148 -9.68 -13.81 -6.45
CA ASN A 148 -9.76 -12.63 -5.59
C ASN A 148 -8.39 -11.94 -5.61
N ILE A 149 -8.34 -10.70 -6.09
CA ILE A 149 -7.07 -9.97 -6.23
C ILE A 149 -6.64 -9.24 -4.95
N GLY A 150 -7.38 -9.44 -3.85
CA GLY A 150 -7.04 -8.93 -2.53
C GLY A 150 -7.36 -7.46 -2.36
N ASN A 151 -6.48 -6.73 -1.67
CA ASN A 151 -6.73 -5.36 -1.30
C ASN A 151 -6.65 -4.44 -2.53
N VAL A 152 -7.69 -3.62 -2.73
CA VAL A 152 -7.80 -2.68 -3.84
C VAL A 152 -8.09 -1.30 -3.28
N GLY A 153 -7.34 -0.29 -3.75
CA GLY A 153 -7.51 1.09 -3.33
C GLY A 153 -7.56 2.06 -4.52
N TYR A 154 -8.52 2.98 -4.48
CA TYR A 154 -8.52 4.16 -5.31
C TYR A 154 -7.61 5.21 -4.70
N GLY A 155 -6.61 5.59 -5.47
CA GLY A 155 -5.68 6.64 -5.12
C GLY A 155 -4.71 6.82 -6.26
N GLU A 156 -4.27 8.06 -6.49
CA GLU A 156 -2.95 8.25 -7.09
C GLU A 156 -1.96 7.39 -6.29
N ALA A 157 -0.93 6.84 -6.95
CA ALA A 157 0.19 6.24 -6.24
C ALA A 157 0.67 7.31 -5.24
N LYS A 158 0.18 7.20 -4.01
CA LYS A 158 0.75 7.88 -2.88
C LYS A 158 1.89 6.95 -2.57
N PRO A 159 3.16 7.40 -2.59
CA PRO A 159 4.14 6.64 -1.86
C PRO A 159 3.53 6.35 -0.48
N SER A 160 3.54 5.08 -0.10
CA SER A 160 3.21 4.66 1.26
C SER A 160 3.67 5.75 2.24
N PRO A 161 2.89 6.13 3.27
CA PRO A 161 3.38 7.03 4.31
C PRO A 161 4.56 6.45 5.11
N LEU A 162 5.08 5.30 4.69
CA LEU A 162 6.27 4.61 5.19
C LEU A 162 7.22 4.18 4.06
N GLY A 163 7.14 4.80 2.89
CA GLY A 163 8.05 4.58 1.77
C GLY A 163 9.18 5.59 1.81
N THR A 164 10.32 5.22 2.39
CA THR A 164 11.60 5.87 2.08
C THR A 164 11.70 6.05 0.58
N ALA A 165 11.95 7.28 0.10
CA ALA A 165 12.16 7.55 -1.32
C ALA A 165 13.12 6.49 -1.90
N GLY A 166 12.57 5.61 -2.72
CA GLY A 166 13.33 4.54 -3.35
C GLY A 166 14.29 5.18 -4.33
N ARG A 167 15.56 4.77 -4.26
CA ARG A 167 16.58 5.10 -5.23
C ARG A 167 16.12 4.62 -6.62
N GLY A 168 15.66 5.53 -7.48
CA GLY A 168 15.29 5.22 -8.87
C GLY A 168 13.80 5.34 -9.25
N ASP A 169 12.94 5.95 -8.45
CA ASP A 169 11.53 6.15 -8.83
C ASP A 169 11.37 7.32 -9.84
N GLU A 170 11.26 7.00 -11.13
CA GLU A 170 11.23 7.91 -12.29
C GLU A 170 10.01 8.88 -12.36
N GLY A 171 9.28 9.14 -11.26
CA GLY A 171 8.06 9.95 -11.27
C GLY A 171 7.91 10.99 -10.15
N GLY A 172 8.77 10.96 -9.11
CA GLY A 172 8.69 11.88 -7.98
C GLY A 172 7.41 11.76 -7.15
N VAL A 173 7.33 12.55 -6.07
CA VAL A 173 6.15 12.63 -5.20
C VAL A 173 5.25 13.75 -5.69
N THR A 174 3.97 13.47 -5.92
CA THR A 174 3.02 14.41 -6.52
C THR A 174 1.83 14.70 -5.62
N CYS A 175 1.27 15.91 -5.74
CA CYS A 175 0.01 16.33 -5.11
C CYS A 175 -0.67 17.36 -6.02
N GLY A 176 -1.78 16.98 -6.65
CA GLY A 176 -2.43 17.85 -7.64
C GLY A 176 -1.48 18.15 -8.79
N GLU A 177 -1.24 19.44 -9.07
CA GLU A 177 -0.29 19.87 -10.10
C GLU A 177 1.16 19.97 -9.61
N ARG A 178 1.40 19.71 -8.32
CA ARG A 178 2.73 19.84 -7.71
C ARG A 178 3.50 18.54 -7.78
N THR A 179 4.79 18.66 -8.04
CA THR A 179 5.70 17.51 -8.12
C THR A 179 7.01 17.81 -7.43
N ILE A 180 7.51 16.89 -6.61
CA ILE A 180 8.88 16.91 -6.10
C ILE A 180 9.60 15.68 -6.62
N MET A 181 10.61 15.88 -7.47
CA MET A 181 11.49 14.82 -7.96
C MET A 181 12.79 14.86 -7.17
N VAL A 182 13.35 13.68 -6.91
CA VAL A 182 14.72 13.53 -6.41
C VAL A 182 15.49 12.72 -7.44
N GLU A 183 16.57 13.30 -7.96
CA GLU A 183 17.48 12.66 -8.89
C GLU A 183 18.83 12.45 -8.22
N THR A 184 19.23 11.19 -8.06
CA THR A 184 20.57 10.84 -7.55
C THR A 184 21.52 10.64 -8.72
N VAL A 185 22.57 11.45 -8.80
CA VAL A 185 23.63 11.31 -9.79
C VAL A 185 24.93 10.96 -9.09
N GLU A 186 25.71 10.04 -9.66
CA GLU A 186 27.08 9.78 -9.20
C GLU A 186 27.96 11.00 -9.52
N ASP A 187 28.53 11.63 -8.49
CA ASP A 187 29.44 12.76 -8.64
C ASP A 187 30.86 12.25 -8.90
N LYS A 188 31.19 12.10 -10.19
CA LYS A 188 32.51 11.66 -10.66
C LYS A 188 33.63 12.68 -10.45
N ARG A 189 33.38 13.81 -9.77
CA ARG A 189 34.36 14.88 -9.52
C ARG A 189 35.11 14.71 -8.20
N MET A 190 34.69 13.80 -7.31
CA MET A 190 35.38 13.51 -6.04
C MET A 190 36.15 12.18 -6.12
N SER A 191 37.34 12.18 -5.53
CA SER A 191 38.34 11.09 -5.48
C SER A 191 37.79 9.72 -5.08
N ASP A 192 38.44 8.63 -5.54
CA ASP A 192 38.47 7.19 -5.15
C ASP A 192 37.24 6.49 -4.52
N GLU A 193 36.31 7.17 -3.87
CA GLU A 193 35.01 6.69 -3.39
C GLU A 193 33.86 7.35 -4.19
N PRO A 194 32.81 6.59 -4.56
CA PRO A 194 31.68 7.15 -5.28
C PRO A 194 30.90 8.13 -4.39
N ALA A 195 31.04 9.42 -4.68
CA ALA A 195 30.18 10.46 -4.11
C ALA A 195 28.83 10.48 -4.85
N TYR A 196 27.74 10.70 -4.13
CA TYR A 196 26.40 10.82 -4.72
C TYR A 196 25.88 12.25 -4.54
N LEU A 197 25.17 12.75 -5.54
CA LEU A 197 24.53 14.06 -5.53
C LEU A 197 23.02 13.87 -5.68
N ASP A 198 22.28 14.12 -4.61
CA ASP A 198 20.82 14.12 -4.64
C ASP A 198 20.32 15.51 -5.03
N SER A 199 19.71 15.62 -6.20
CA SER A 199 19.16 16.86 -6.74
C SER A 199 17.64 16.87 -6.62
N VAL A 200 17.09 17.92 -6.01
CA VAL A 200 15.67 18.11 -5.82
C VAL A 200 15.13 19.05 -6.89
N TRP A 201 14.06 18.62 -7.56
CA TRP A 201 13.31 19.45 -8.50
C TRP A 201 11.88 19.62 -8.01
N VAL A 202 11.39 20.86 -7.99
CA VAL A 202 10.02 21.20 -7.60
C VAL A 202 9.28 21.74 -8.82
N ASP A 203 8.16 21.13 -9.17
CA ASP A 203 7.32 21.49 -10.32
C ASP A 203 8.13 21.56 -11.63
N GLY A 204 9.06 20.60 -11.82
CA GLY A 204 9.96 20.53 -12.97
C GLY A 204 11.08 21.57 -12.99
N LYS A 205 11.24 22.36 -11.93
CA LYS A 205 12.30 23.36 -11.79
C LYS A 205 13.32 22.90 -10.76
N TYR A 206 14.59 23.12 -11.08
CA TYR A 206 15.68 22.83 -10.15
C TYR A 206 15.52 23.68 -8.88
N ASP A 207 15.56 23.03 -7.71
CA ASP A 207 15.61 23.70 -6.42
C ASP A 207 17.06 23.73 -5.91
N ARG A 208 17.62 22.56 -5.60
CA ARG A 208 18.96 22.42 -5.00
C ARG A 208 19.49 21.00 -5.07
N SER A 209 20.76 20.82 -4.71
CA SER A 209 21.37 19.49 -4.59
C SER A 209 22.17 19.33 -3.29
N TYR A 210 22.30 18.10 -2.83
CA TYR A 210 23.06 17.74 -1.63
C TYR A 210 24.09 16.66 -1.94
N SER A 211 25.36 16.96 -1.67
CA SER A 211 26.45 16.00 -1.80
C SER A 211 26.43 15.02 -0.62
N ASN A 212 26.54 13.73 -0.93
CA ASN A 212 26.45 12.61 0.01
C ASN A 212 25.26 12.76 0.98
N GLY A 213 24.17 13.31 0.45
CA GLY A 213 22.94 13.51 1.19
C GLY A 213 22.02 12.30 1.10
N TYR A 214 20.90 12.40 1.80
CA TYR A 214 19.75 11.54 1.64
C TYR A 214 18.49 12.39 1.77
N ILE A 215 17.58 12.27 0.81
CA ILE A 215 16.24 12.86 0.90
C ILE A 215 15.27 11.82 1.46
N GLY A 216 14.66 12.15 2.60
CA GLY A 216 13.73 11.28 3.30
C GLY A 216 12.28 11.53 2.89
N ASP A 217 11.39 11.58 3.88
CA ASP A 217 9.96 11.77 3.64
C ASP A 217 9.69 13.10 2.91
N ILE A 218 8.81 13.05 1.91
CA ILE A 218 8.30 14.21 1.18
C ILE A 218 6.79 14.30 1.43
N VAL A 219 6.34 15.43 1.94
CA VAL A 219 4.93 15.64 2.32
C VAL A 219 4.37 16.93 1.73
N PHE A 220 3.09 16.90 1.39
CA PHE A 220 2.33 18.06 0.91
C PHE A 220 1.23 18.43 1.90
N SER A 221 0.84 19.71 1.94
CA SER A 221 -0.42 20.11 2.57
C SER A 221 -1.61 19.49 1.83
N SER A 222 -2.75 19.34 2.50
CA SER A 222 -3.95 18.73 1.91
C SER A 222 -4.48 19.46 0.66
N ASP A 223 -4.19 20.76 0.53
CA ASP A 223 -4.52 21.58 -0.65
C ASP A 223 -3.38 21.64 -1.68
N CYS A 224 -2.31 20.87 -1.48
CA CYS A 224 -1.09 20.80 -2.27
C CYS A 224 -0.31 22.12 -2.37
N LYS A 225 -0.69 23.19 -1.67
CA LYS A 225 0.00 24.48 -1.82
C LYS A 225 1.33 24.53 -1.10
N GLN A 226 1.47 23.79 -0.01
CA GLN A 226 2.70 23.70 0.76
C GLN A 226 3.32 22.32 0.61
N TYR A 227 4.65 22.26 0.77
CA TYR A 227 5.40 21.03 0.77
C TYR A 227 6.56 21.08 1.75
N ALA A 228 6.97 19.93 2.24
CA ALA A 228 8.16 19.76 3.03
C ALA A 228 8.89 18.47 2.65
N TYR A 229 10.21 18.44 2.83
CA TYR A 229 10.98 17.22 2.69
C TYR A 229 12.13 17.16 3.69
N GLU A 230 12.46 15.94 4.09
CA GLU A 230 13.59 15.65 4.98
C GLU A 230 14.90 15.60 4.20
N VAL A 231 15.96 16.10 4.82
CA VAL A 231 17.31 16.04 4.26
C VAL A 231 18.27 15.60 5.34
N TYR A 232 19.06 14.59 5.05
CA TYR A 232 20.29 14.26 5.76
C TYR A 232 21.48 14.70 4.92
N THR A 233 22.39 15.49 5.49
CA THR A 233 23.69 15.80 4.89
C THR A 233 24.60 16.41 5.97
N ASN A 234 25.92 16.31 5.80
CA ASN A 234 26.89 16.81 6.78
C ASN A 234 26.60 16.34 8.23
N ASP A 235 26.27 15.06 8.39
CA ASP A 235 25.96 14.40 9.66
C ASP A 235 24.81 15.04 10.47
N LYS A 236 23.90 15.75 9.80
CA LYS A 236 22.71 16.34 10.40
C LYS A 236 21.47 16.14 9.54
N TRP A 237 20.33 16.13 10.21
CA TRP A 237 19.02 16.13 9.57
C TRP A 237 18.36 17.49 9.67
N PHE A 238 17.61 17.89 8.64
CA PHE A 238 16.74 19.06 8.69
C PHE A 238 15.55 18.89 7.75
N ILE A 239 14.56 19.75 7.91
CA ILE A 239 13.42 19.87 6.99
C ILE A 239 13.68 21.04 6.04
N VAL A 240 13.37 20.86 4.76
CA VAL A 240 13.10 21.97 3.84
C VAL A 240 11.61 22.15 3.73
N LEU A 241 11.09 23.29 4.18
CA LEU A 241 9.67 23.66 4.11
C LEU A 241 9.50 24.76 3.07
N ASN A 242 8.77 24.49 1.99
CA ASN A 242 8.55 25.41 0.87
C ASN A 242 9.85 26.05 0.33
N GLY A 243 10.90 25.23 0.17
CA GLY A 243 12.22 25.69 -0.29
C GLY A 243 13.07 26.39 0.78
N LYS A 244 12.55 26.59 2.00
CA LYS A 244 13.31 27.12 3.13
C LYS A 244 13.83 26.01 4.02
N GLN A 245 15.15 25.90 4.15
CA GLN A 245 15.78 25.04 5.14
C GLN A 245 15.47 25.53 6.56
N LEU A 246 14.99 24.62 7.41
CA LEU A 246 14.75 24.84 8.83
C LEU A 246 15.99 24.46 9.66
N LYS A 247 15.87 24.55 10.98
CA LYS A 247 16.94 24.21 11.93
C LYS A 247 17.39 22.75 11.74
N SER A 248 18.68 22.50 11.95
CA SER A 248 19.29 21.16 11.88
C SER A 248 19.35 20.46 13.23
N TYR A 249 19.22 19.13 13.20
CA TYR A 249 19.11 18.22 14.34
C TYR A 249 19.93 16.94 14.13
N GLU A 250 20.03 16.10 15.16
CA GLU A 250 20.65 14.77 15.02
C GLU A 250 19.81 13.83 14.16
N PHE A 251 18.49 14.00 14.21
CA PHE A 251 17.52 13.28 13.40
C PHE A 251 16.22 14.10 13.36
N VAL A 252 15.49 14.02 12.26
CA VAL A 252 14.10 14.50 12.16
C VAL A 252 13.24 13.39 11.59
N ASN A 253 11.98 13.33 11.98
CA ASN A 253 11.00 12.44 11.37
C ASN A 253 9.55 12.94 11.53
N HIS A 254 8.61 12.25 10.89
CA HIS A 254 7.18 12.53 10.93
C HIS A 254 6.82 13.98 10.57
N PRO A 255 7.28 14.53 9.43
CA PRO A 255 6.83 15.82 8.95
C PRO A 255 5.34 15.74 8.60
N GLU A 256 4.53 16.62 9.17
CA GLU A 256 3.09 16.62 9.00
C GLU A 256 2.55 18.05 8.87
N PHE A 257 1.69 18.27 7.88
CA PHE A 257 0.82 19.45 7.84
C PHE A 257 -0.49 19.16 8.56
N SER A 258 -1.02 20.16 9.28
CA SER A 258 -2.39 20.12 9.74
C SER A 258 -3.38 19.99 8.58
N LEU A 259 -4.60 19.54 8.83
CA LEU A 259 -5.57 19.26 7.77
C LEU A 259 -5.93 20.49 6.93
N ASN A 260 -6.01 21.67 7.57
CA ASN A 260 -6.18 22.96 6.89
C ASN A 260 -4.91 23.46 6.17
N GLY A 261 -3.78 22.76 6.34
CA GLY A 261 -2.50 23.09 5.74
C GLY A 261 -1.82 24.33 6.33
N ILE A 262 -2.31 24.90 7.43
CA ILE A 262 -1.76 26.14 8.02
C ILE A 262 -0.58 25.85 8.95
N HIS A 263 -0.67 24.80 9.74
CA HIS A 263 0.35 24.41 10.70
C HIS A 263 1.21 23.29 10.16
N PHE A 264 2.48 23.28 10.56
CA PHE A 264 3.44 22.24 10.21
C PHE A 264 4.18 21.77 11.45
N ALA A 265 4.28 20.45 11.62
CA ALA A 265 5.00 19.85 12.74
C ALA A 265 5.92 18.73 12.29
N TYR A 266 6.95 18.47 13.09
CA TYR A 266 7.83 17.32 12.95
C TYR A 266 8.43 16.99 14.31
N ILE A 267 8.98 15.79 14.44
CA ILE A 267 9.72 15.35 15.62
C ILE A 267 11.21 15.50 15.33
N ALA A 268 11.97 15.97 16.32
CA ALA A 268 13.41 16.15 16.23
C ALA A 268 14.13 15.45 17.38
N LEU A 269 15.30 14.88 17.10
CA LEU A 269 16.23 14.37 18.10
C LEU A 269 17.39 15.34 18.32
N ILE A 270 17.69 15.58 19.59
CA ILE A 270 18.81 16.44 20.04
C ILE A 270 19.72 15.69 21.00
N GLY A 271 20.95 16.19 21.14
CA GLY A 271 21.95 15.66 22.06
C GLY A 271 22.85 14.62 21.40
N GLN A 272 23.41 13.69 22.18
CA GLN A 272 24.29 12.63 21.66
C GLN A 272 23.89 11.29 22.24
N TYR A 273 24.08 10.21 21.46
CA TYR A 273 23.84 8.85 21.92
C TYR A 273 24.73 8.55 23.14
N PRO A 274 24.23 7.86 24.18
CA PRO A 274 22.88 7.27 24.31
C PRO A 274 21.82 8.20 24.93
N SER A 275 22.14 9.47 25.14
CA SER A 275 21.32 10.47 25.85
C SER A 275 20.53 11.39 24.92
N TRP A 276 20.13 10.89 23.74
CA TRP A 276 19.27 11.66 22.85
C TRP A 276 17.93 11.98 23.51
N LYS A 277 17.41 13.17 23.23
CA LYS A 277 16.06 13.58 23.64
C LYS A 277 15.24 13.87 22.39
N ALA A 278 13.96 13.53 22.43
CA ALA A 278 13.02 13.86 21.38
C ALA A 278 12.20 15.09 21.76
N LEU A 279 11.91 15.96 20.81
CA LEU A 279 10.99 17.09 20.96
C LEU A 279 10.11 17.22 19.72
N VAL A 280 8.90 17.75 19.88
CA VAL A 280 8.05 18.13 18.75
C VAL A 280 8.30 19.60 18.44
N VAL A 281 8.50 19.90 17.17
CA VAL A 281 8.57 21.26 16.64
C VAL A 281 7.25 21.55 15.96
N VAL A 282 6.59 22.65 16.34
CA VAL A 282 5.35 23.12 15.70
C VAL A 282 5.58 24.53 15.20
N ASP A 283 5.39 24.77 13.91
CA ASP A 283 5.58 26.07 13.26
C ASP A 283 6.94 26.73 13.55
N GLY A 284 7.98 25.89 13.68
CA GLY A 284 9.35 26.31 14.00
C GLY A 284 9.61 26.58 15.49
N VAL A 285 8.62 26.39 16.36
CA VAL A 285 8.76 26.49 17.82
C VAL A 285 9.07 25.11 18.41
N GLU A 286 10.21 24.99 19.08
CA GLU A 286 10.62 23.77 19.78
C GLU A 286 9.83 23.60 21.09
N GLY A 287 9.19 22.45 21.26
CA GLY A 287 8.59 22.04 22.53
C GLY A 287 9.59 21.54 23.55
N LYS A 288 9.09 21.08 24.72
CA LYS A 288 9.92 20.40 25.72
C LYS A 288 10.52 19.11 25.13
N SER A 289 11.77 18.83 25.48
CA SER A 289 12.48 17.60 25.08
C SER A 289 12.35 16.48 26.12
N TYR A 290 12.23 15.24 25.66
CA TYR A 290 11.94 14.06 26.48
C TYR A 290 12.95 12.92 26.23
N GLU A 291 13.50 12.36 27.30
CA GLU A 291 14.53 11.29 27.25
C GLU A 291 13.97 9.93 26.83
N GLY A 292 12.73 9.62 27.18
CA GLY A 292 12.08 8.35 26.79
C GLY A 292 11.60 8.34 25.34
N GLY A 293 11.73 9.46 24.62
CA GLY A 293 11.29 9.63 23.25
C GLY A 293 9.85 10.15 23.14
N ILE A 294 9.43 10.35 21.90
CA ILE A 294 8.06 10.73 21.52
C ILE A 294 7.50 9.64 20.61
N LYS A 295 6.23 9.28 20.81
CA LYS A 295 5.50 8.32 19.99
C LYS A 295 4.21 8.93 19.45
N THR A 296 4.07 8.83 18.14
CA THR A 296 2.87 9.14 17.37
C THR A 296 2.50 7.85 16.66
N ASP A 297 1.59 7.06 17.22
CA ASP A 297 1.25 5.75 16.69
C ASP A 297 0.50 5.88 15.35
N THR A 298 1.24 5.86 14.25
CA THR A 298 0.70 5.95 12.89
C THR A 298 -0.02 4.67 12.45
N ASN A 299 0.22 3.53 13.13
CA ASN A 299 -0.44 2.26 12.81
C ASN A 299 -1.90 2.21 13.28
N HIS A 300 -2.27 3.05 14.25
CA HIS A 300 -3.64 3.16 14.76
C HIS A 300 -4.30 4.51 14.46
N GLY A 301 -3.72 5.29 13.53
CA GLY A 301 -4.32 6.53 13.02
C GLY A 301 -4.07 7.78 13.87
N ALA A 302 -3.11 7.76 14.80
CA ALA A 302 -2.74 8.96 15.55
C ALA A 302 -1.98 9.93 14.65
N ARG A 303 -2.54 11.14 14.50
CA ARG A 303 -1.89 12.30 13.88
C ARG A 303 -1.43 13.26 14.96
N LEU A 304 -0.41 14.08 14.68
CA LEU A 304 -0.02 15.13 15.62
C LEU A 304 -1.16 16.15 15.78
N PHE A 305 -1.83 16.51 14.68
CA PHE A 305 -2.90 17.51 14.68
C PHE A 305 -4.29 16.93 14.83
N SER A 306 -5.17 17.67 15.51
CA SER A 306 -6.62 17.40 15.52
C SER A 306 -7.22 17.56 14.12
N PRO A 307 -8.36 16.89 13.82
CA PRO A 307 -9.07 17.08 12.56
C PRO A 307 -9.43 18.55 12.25
N ASP A 308 -9.77 19.34 13.26
CA ASP A 308 -10.03 20.78 13.13
C ASP A 308 -8.75 21.66 13.10
N SER A 309 -7.58 21.02 13.15
CA SER A 309 -6.25 21.65 13.05
C SER A 309 -5.87 22.60 14.19
N LYS A 310 -6.54 22.52 15.35
CA LYS A 310 -6.30 23.43 16.49
C LYS A 310 -5.43 22.86 17.59
N HIS A 311 -5.44 21.54 17.76
CA HIS A 311 -4.75 20.88 18.85
C HIS A 311 -3.59 20.04 18.33
N VAL A 312 -2.52 19.98 19.11
CA VAL A 312 -1.38 19.08 18.90
C VAL A 312 -1.30 18.09 20.05
N ILE A 313 -1.28 16.79 19.73
CA ILE A 313 -1.13 15.72 20.71
C ILE A 313 0.01 14.77 20.37
N TYR A 314 0.67 14.25 21.40
CA TYR A 314 1.64 13.17 21.27
C TYR A 314 1.84 12.44 22.59
N SER A 315 2.36 11.22 22.52
CA SER A 315 2.82 10.47 23.69
C SER A 315 4.30 10.77 23.94
N ALA A 316 4.66 11.10 25.18
CA ALA A 316 6.03 11.40 25.57
C ALA A 316 6.48 10.51 26.74
N GLY A 317 7.76 10.12 26.72
CA GLY A 317 8.38 9.33 27.78
C GLY A 317 9.37 10.13 28.62
N GLU A 318 9.23 10.09 29.95
CA GLU A 318 10.19 10.70 30.88
C GLU A 318 10.55 9.69 31.97
N GLY A 319 11.81 9.27 32.01
CA GLY A 319 12.26 8.16 32.85
C GLY A 319 11.54 6.86 32.49
N LYS A 320 10.86 6.26 33.48
CA LYS A 320 10.09 5.02 33.30
C LYS A 320 8.59 5.26 33.10
N LYS A 321 8.18 6.50 32.83
CA LYS A 321 6.77 6.90 32.75
C LYS A 321 6.46 7.49 31.39
N TRP A 322 5.21 7.34 30.98
CA TRP A 322 4.66 7.88 29.74
C TRP A 322 3.41 8.69 30.03
N PHE A 323 3.15 9.69 29.21
CA PHE A 323 1.97 10.54 29.34
C PHE A 323 1.62 11.13 27.97
N VAL A 324 0.37 11.57 27.84
CA VAL A 324 -0.07 12.35 26.68
C VAL A 324 0.29 13.81 26.94
N VAL A 325 0.82 14.47 25.92
CA VAL A 325 0.99 15.91 25.88
C VAL A 325 -0.08 16.48 24.96
N ILE A 326 -0.82 17.47 25.44
CA ILE A 326 -1.87 18.17 24.70
C ILE A 326 -1.51 19.65 24.70
N ASP A 327 -1.24 20.22 23.52
CA ASP A 327 -0.88 21.64 23.34
C ASP A 327 0.26 22.09 24.27
N GLY A 328 1.27 21.22 24.42
CA GLY A 328 2.44 21.45 25.26
C GLY A 328 2.22 21.20 26.76
N LYS A 329 1.02 20.81 27.20
CA LYS A 329 0.71 20.48 28.59
C LYS A 329 0.81 18.97 28.83
N GLU A 330 1.61 18.58 29.82
CA GLU A 330 1.78 17.17 30.21
C GLU A 330 0.58 16.67 31.02
N GLY A 331 0.02 15.54 30.61
CA GLY A 331 -1.07 14.87 31.32
C GLY A 331 -0.62 13.92 32.43
N LYS A 332 -1.53 13.02 32.81
CA LYS A 332 -1.27 12.00 33.83
C LYS A 332 -0.17 11.02 33.39
N LYS A 333 0.68 10.59 34.32
CA LYS A 333 1.78 9.64 34.10
C LYS A 333 1.33 8.18 34.25
N TYR A 334 1.79 7.33 33.34
CA TYR A 334 1.46 5.91 33.19
C TYR A 334 2.74 5.06 33.07
N ASP A 335 2.63 3.75 33.30
CA ASP A 335 3.78 2.85 33.38
C ASP A 335 4.32 2.41 32.01
N ASN A 336 3.47 2.40 30.99
CA ASN A 336 3.80 1.94 29.65
C ASN A 336 3.50 3.04 28.61
N PRO A 337 4.14 2.96 27.42
CA PRO A 337 3.79 3.82 26.30
C PRO A 337 2.29 3.87 26.04
N ILE A 338 1.77 5.08 25.80
CA ILE A 338 0.37 5.28 25.44
C ILE A 338 0.07 4.62 24.08
N GLU A 339 -1.04 3.89 24.01
CA GLU A 339 -1.52 3.19 22.80
C GLU A 339 -2.85 3.79 22.32
N ILE A 340 -3.19 3.63 21.04
CA ILE A 340 -4.51 4.01 20.47
C ILE A 340 -4.85 5.49 20.77
N LEU A 341 -3.87 6.38 20.69
CA LEU A 341 -4.07 7.81 20.92
C LEU A 341 -4.80 8.42 19.72
N THR A 342 -6.08 8.78 19.89
CA THR A 342 -6.92 9.24 18.77
C THR A 342 -7.83 10.39 19.16
N PHE A 343 -8.09 11.29 18.21
CA PHE A 343 -9.08 12.35 18.37
C PHE A 343 -10.49 11.83 18.12
N SER A 344 -11.47 12.40 18.81
CA SER A 344 -12.86 12.32 18.36
C SER A 344 -13.02 13.04 17.02
N ALA A 345 -13.97 12.59 16.20
CA ALA A 345 -14.21 13.18 14.87
C ALA A 345 -14.57 14.68 14.93
N ASP A 346 -15.18 15.13 16.02
CA ASP A 346 -15.51 16.54 16.28
C ASP A 346 -14.36 17.36 16.88
N SER A 347 -13.19 16.75 17.06
CA SER A 347 -11.97 17.36 17.65
C SER A 347 -12.10 17.85 19.10
N LYS A 348 -13.17 17.48 19.81
CA LYS A 348 -13.41 17.94 21.20
C LYS A 348 -12.85 17.03 22.26
N LYS A 349 -12.37 15.84 21.89
CA LYS A 349 -11.88 14.85 22.84
C LYS A 349 -10.69 14.11 22.27
N VAL A 350 -9.85 13.64 23.17
CA VAL A 350 -8.81 12.66 22.87
C VAL A 350 -9.09 11.41 23.67
N THR A 351 -8.98 10.24 23.04
CA THR A 351 -9.09 8.94 23.70
C THR A 351 -7.79 8.18 23.52
N TYR A 352 -7.34 7.52 24.58
CA TYR A 352 -6.13 6.72 24.55
C TYR A 352 -6.18 5.57 25.54
N LYS A 353 -5.41 4.53 25.26
CA LYS A 353 -5.21 3.38 26.13
C LYS A 353 -3.94 3.57 26.92
N ALA A 354 -4.04 3.45 28.24
CA ALA A 354 -2.92 3.62 29.14
C ALA A 354 -2.88 2.55 30.22
N THR A 355 -1.69 2.28 30.76
CA THR A 355 -1.49 1.26 31.78
C THR A 355 -0.98 1.88 33.07
N LEU A 356 -1.64 1.56 34.19
CA LEU A 356 -1.24 1.96 35.54
C LEU A 356 -1.24 0.71 36.45
N GLY A 357 -0.06 0.27 36.86
CA GLY A 357 0.15 -1.01 37.51
C GLY A 357 -0.28 -2.17 36.61
N SER A 358 -1.12 -3.05 37.13
CA SER A 358 -1.72 -4.16 36.38
C SER A 358 -3.00 -3.76 35.61
N LYS A 359 -3.47 -2.52 35.75
CA LYS A 359 -4.73 -2.05 35.16
C LYS A 359 -4.47 -1.35 33.84
N ILE A 360 -5.25 -1.74 32.83
CA ILE A 360 -5.35 -1.03 31.54
C ILE A 360 -6.62 -0.18 31.58
N GLU A 361 -6.51 1.09 31.23
CA GLU A 361 -7.61 2.06 31.19
C GLU A 361 -7.73 2.65 29.79
N MET A 362 -8.96 2.74 29.29
CA MET A 362 -9.29 3.67 28.21
C MET A 362 -9.62 5.01 28.86
N VAL A 363 -8.84 6.03 28.53
CA VAL A 363 -8.96 7.38 29.08
C VAL A 363 -9.48 8.27 27.98
N THR A 364 -10.48 9.10 28.29
CA THR A 364 -10.99 10.11 27.38
C THR A 364 -10.91 11.46 28.08
N GLU A 365 -10.15 12.38 27.49
CA GLU A 365 -9.99 13.75 27.96
C GLU A 365 -10.71 14.70 27.00
N ASN A 366 -11.28 15.79 27.53
CA ASN A 366 -11.86 16.85 26.69
C ASN A 366 -10.75 17.82 26.27
N LEU A 367 -10.90 18.38 25.07
CA LEU A 367 -10.07 19.43 24.51
C LEU A 367 -10.90 20.72 24.57
N ASP A 368 -10.32 21.76 25.18
CA ASP A 368 -10.97 23.06 25.42
C ASP A 368 -10.84 24.02 24.23
#